data_AF-A0A962NJ07-F1
#
_entry.id   AF-A0A962NJ07-F1
#
_cell.length_a   1.000
_cell.length_b   1.000
_cell.length_c   1.000
_cell.angle_alpha   90.00
_cell.angle_beta   90.00
_cell.angle_gamma   90.00
#
_symmetry.space_group_name_H-M   'P 1'
#
loop_
_entity.id
_entity.type
_entity.pdbx_description
1 polymer ?
#
loop_
_entity_poly.entity_id
_entity_poly.type
_entity_poly.pdbx_seq_one_letter_code
_entity_poly.pdbx_strand_id
1 'polypeptide(L)'
;VVSPANSLVGTGFDERVGTNITVLSNGNYLVATPEWDNGAVTDVGAVTWGSGSSGISGPISATNSLIGSTSDDQTGDSVAELSNGHYVVCSPGWNNGALANAGAATWANGTSGIVGLVTAANSLVGPKAGDRVCDQPPVALSNGHYVVRSTVWDNSSASNAGAVTWGDGQAGTVGSVTTGNSFVGRGNNERTGLSVTALSNGNYVVSSP
;
A
#
# COMPACT_ATOMS: atom_id res chain seq x y z
N VAL A 1 -11.41 -7.70 -30.17
CA VAL A 1 -10.99 -6.28 -30.17
C VAL A 1 -10.87 -5.86 -28.71
N VAL A 2 -9.74 -5.28 -28.32
CA VAL A 2 -9.53 -4.70 -26.97
C VAL A 2 -10.05 -3.26 -26.99
N SER A 3 -10.88 -2.88 -26.02
CA SER A 3 -11.36 -1.50 -25.87
C SER A 3 -11.73 -1.19 -24.40
N PRO A 4 -11.88 0.09 -24.01
CA PRO A 4 -12.37 0.43 -22.68
C PRO A 4 -13.77 -0.13 -22.37
N ALA A 5 -14.54 -0.57 -23.37
CA ALA A 5 -15.86 -1.15 -23.15
C ALA A 5 -15.81 -2.60 -22.65
N ASN A 6 -14.68 -3.29 -22.79
CA ASN A 6 -14.54 -4.71 -22.43
C ASN A 6 -13.24 -5.08 -21.72
N SER A 7 -12.33 -4.12 -21.56
CA SER A 7 -11.02 -4.31 -20.96
C SER A 7 -10.69 -3.13 -20.05
N LEU A 8 -9.95 -3.39 -18.98
CA LEU A 8 -9.24 -2.33 -18.27
C LEU A 8 -8.12 -1.84 -19.18
N VAL A 9 -8.05 -0.54 -19.41
CA VAL A 9 -7.06 0.05 -20.30
C VAL A 9 -6.39 1.25 -19.64
N GLY A 10 -5.19 1.53 -20.11
CA GLY A 10 -4.46 2.74 -19.78
C GLY A 10 -5.07 3.96 -20.45
N THR A 11 -4.53 5.12 -20.12
CA THR A 11 -4.88 6.43 -20.68
C THR A 11 -3.79 7.02 -21.57
N GLY A 12 -2.62 6.38 -21.64
CA GLY A 12 -1.41 6.88 -22.27
C GLY A 12 -0.53 5.76 -22.86
N PHE A 13 0.67 6.14 -23.30
CA PHE A 13 1.66 5.23 -23.88
C PHE A 13 2.51 4.61 -22.77
N ASP A 14 2.96 3.36 -22.97
CA ASP A 14 3.90 2.65 -22.09
C ASP A 14 3.52 2.54 -20.61
N GLU A 15 2.25 2.74 -20.24
CA GLU A 15 1.77 2.65 -18.85
C GLU A 15 1.72 1.21 -18.29
N ARG A 16 2.01 0.19 -19.12
CA ARG A 16 2.15 -1.23 -18.72
C ARG A 16 1.05 -1.74 -17.77
N VAL A 17 -0.21 -1.51 -18.17
CA VAL A 17 -1.41 -1.92 -17.41
C VAL A 17 -1.31 -3.36 -16.92
N GLY A 18 -1.47 -3.54 -15.60
CA GLY A 18 -1.43 -4.86 -14.97
C GLY A 18 -0.05 -5.49 -14.92
N THR A 19 1.00 -4.68 -14.72
CA THR A 19 2.36 -5.17 -14.46
C THR A 19 2.40 -6.17 -13.31
N ASN A 20 1.51 -6.02 -12.31
CA ASN A 20 1.31 -7.00 -11.26
C ASN A 20 -0.19 -7.31 -11.09
N ILE A 21 -0.54 -8.59 -11.00
CA ILE A 21 -1.92 -9.05 -10.78
C ILE A 21 -1.92 -9.94 -9.54
N THR A 22 -2.76 -9.59 -8.57
CA THR A 22 -2.99 -10.40 -7.37
C THR A 22 -4.38 -11.00 -7.43
N VAL A 23 -4.48 -12.33 -7.42
CA VAL A 23 -5.76 -13.02 -7.27
C VAL A 23 -6.07 -13.14 -5.78
N LEU A 24 -7.24 -12.66 -5.39
CA LEU A 24 -7.72 -12.76 -4.00
C LEU A 24 -8.38 -14.13 -3.79
N SER A 25 -8.26 -14.64 -2.57
CA SER A 25 -8.82 -15.91 -2.10
C SER A 25 -10.34 -15.96 -2.20
N ASN A 26 -11.02 -14.80 -2.23
CA ASN A 26 -12.47 -14.71 -2.44
C ASN A 26 -12.88 -14.77 -3.94
N GLY A 27 -11.92 -14.96 -4.85
CA GLY A 27 -12.15 -15.09 -6.28
C GLY A 27 -12.10 -13.78 -7.06
N ASN A 28 -11.97 -12.63 -6.39
CA ASN A 28 -11.73 -11.34 -7.03
C ASN A 28 -10.24 -11.18 -7.36
N TYR A 29 -9.87 -10.08 -8.02
CA TYR A 29 -8.49 -9.81 -8.37
C TYR A 29 -8.16 -8.32 -8.30
N LEU A 30 -6.88 -8.02 -8.20
CA LEU A 30 -6.32 -6.68 -8.19
C LEU A 30 -5.38 -6.55 -9.37
N VAL A 31 -5.49 -5.43 -10.08
CA VAL A 31 -4.60 -5.07 -11.18
C VAL A 31 -3.80 -3.86 -10.73
N ALA A 32 -2.52 -4.07 -10.42
CA ALA A 32 -1.60 -3.02 -10.04
C ALA A 32 -0.79 -2.55 -11.26
N THR A 33 -0.76 -1.23 -11.42
CA THR A 33 -0.08 -0.52 -12.51
C THR A 33 0.69 0.65 -11.90
N PRO A 34 1.81 0.40 -11.21
CA PRO A 34 2.53 1.43 -10.45
C PRO A 34 3.15 2.52 -11.36
N GLU A 35 3.41 2.21 -12.63
CA GLU A 35 3.95 3.12 -13.64
C GLU A 35 2.82 3.80 -14.47
N TRP A 36 1.59 3.85 -13.95
CA TRP A 36 0.48 4.53 -14.63
C TRP A 36 0.56 6.05 -14.44
N ASP A 37 0.42 6.78 -15.54
CA ASP A 37 0.40 8.24 -15.59
C ASP A 37 -1.02 8.79 -15.46
N ASN A 38 -1.21 9.84 -14.65
CA ASN A 38 -2.47 10.57 -14.60
C ASN A 38 -2.35 11.87 -15.39
N GLY A 39 -2.51 11.77 -16.72
CA GLY A 39 -2.33 12.88 -17.63
C GLY A 39 -0.86 13.29 -17.73
N ALA A 40 -0.50 14.45 -17.19
CA ALA A 40 0.90 14.94 -17.22
C ALA A 40 1.69 14.58 -15.94
N VAL A 41 1.04 14.00 -14.94
CA VAL A 41 1.69 13.56 -13.70
C VAL A 41 2.13 12.12 -13.91
N THR A 42 3.44 11.93 -14.02
CA THR A 42 4.05 10.64 -14.34
C THR A 42 4.08 9.69 -13.15
N ASP A 43 3.92 8.39 -13.39
CA ASP A 43 4.15 7.33 -12.40
C ASP A 43 3.38 7.53 -11.07
N VAL A 44 2.16 8.06 -11.12
CA VAL A 44 1.32 8.19 -9.91
C VAL A 44 0.89 6.82 -9.39
N GLY A 45 0.84 5.85 -10.30
CA GLY A 45 0.42 4.48 -10.07
C GLY A 45 -1.07 4.30 -9.80
N ALA A 46 -1.53 3.07 -9.98
CA ALA A 46 -2.91 2.68 -9.76
C ALA A 46 -3.05 1.24 -9.27
N VAL A 47 -4.02 1.01 -8.37
CA VAL A 47 -4.55 -0.33 -8.07
C VAL A 47 -6.04 -0.36 -8.38
N THR A 48 -6.42 -1.20 -9.33
CA THR A 48 -7.82 -1.41 -9.73
C THR A 48 -8.30 -2.73 -9.14
N TRP A 49 -9.42 -2.70 -8.39
CA TRP A 49 -10.10 -3.91 -7.97
C TRP A 49 -11.02 -4.41 -9.08
N GLY A 50 -10.98 -5.72 -9.36
CA GLY A 50 -11.80 -6.39 -10.34
C GLY A 50 -12.62 -7.53 -9.74
N SER A 51 -13.90 -7.57 -10.08
CA SER A 51 -14.79 -8.67 -9.70
C SER A 51 -14.42 -9.93 -10.47
N GLY A 52 -14.29 -11.06 -9.77
CA GLY A 52 -14.03 -12.35 -10.41
C GLY A 52 -15.15 -12.83 -11.34
N SER A 53 -16.38 -12.34 -11.13
CA SER A 53 -17.56 -12.77 -11.89
C SER A 53 -17.90 -11.87 -13.07
N SER A 54 -17.75 -10.56 -12.91
CA SER A 54 -18.11 -9.56 -13.93
C SER A 54 -16.89 -8.92 -14.60
N GLY A 55 -15.69 -9.08 -14.03
CA GLY A 55 -14.50 -8.36 -14.45
C GLY A 55 -14.54 -6.86 -14.13
N ILE A 56 -13.58 -6.13 -14.70
CA ILE A 56 -13.50 -4.68 -14.71
C ILE A 56 -13.12 -4.19 -16.12
N SER A 57 -13.68 -3.05 -16.52
CA SER A 57 -13.37 -2.42 -17.80
C SER A 57 -13.42 -0.90 -17.69
N GLY A 58 -12.79 -0.23 -18.64
CA GLY A 58 -12.72 1.23 -18.73
C GLY A 58 -11.29 1.74 -18.61
N PRO A 59 -11.07 3.04 -18.85
CA PRO A 59 -9.79 3.66 -18.56
C PRO A 59 -9.53 3.68 -17.05
N ILE A 60 -8.27 3.47 -16.65
CA ILE A 60 -7.84 3.69 -15.26
C ILE A 60 -8.14 5.15 -14.88
N SER A 61 -8.72 5.34 -13.70
CA SER A 61 -9.00 6.66 -13.13
C SER A 61 -9.28 6.57 -11.64
N ALA A 62 -9.34 7.71 -10.96
CA ALA A 62 -9.75 7.79 -9.55
C ALA A 62 -11.18 7.26 -9.27
N THR A 63 -12.03 7.07 -10.29
CA THR A 63 -13.40 6.58 -10.07
C THR A 63 -13.49 5.05 -10.00
N ASN A 64 -12.48 4.33 -10.51
CA ASN A 64 -12.43 2.87 -10.50
C ASN A 64 -11.16 2.30 -9.87
N SER A 65 -10.20 3.15 -9.51
CA SER A 65 -8.90 2.75 -8.99
C SER A 65 -8.49 3.61 -7.81
N LEU A 66 -7.68 3.05 -6.93
CA LEU A 66 -6.89 3.79 -5.96
C LEU A 66 -5.65 4.31 -6.68
N ILE A 67 -5.42 5.62 -6.67
CA ILE A 67 -4.30 6.25 -7.38
C ILE A 67 -3.54 7.24 -6.50
N GLY A 68 -2.31 7.53 -6.90
CA GLY A 68 -1.51 8.63 -6.34
C GLY A 68 -2.02 9.98 -6.83
N SER A 69 -1.36 11.05 -6.36
CA SER A 69 -1.65 12.42 -6.79
C SER A 69 -0.42 13.21 -7.21
N THR A 70 0.78 12.69 -6.95
CA THR A 70 2.04 13.32 -7.33
C THR A 70 2.96 12.37 -8.09
N SER A 71 3.90 12.95 -8.82
CA SER A 71 4.87 12.18 -9.59
C SER A 71 5.64 11.22 -8.70
N ASP A 72 5.90 10.03 -9.24
CA ASP A 72 6.63 8.94 -8.58
C ASP A 72 5.96 8.41 -7.29
N ASP A 73 4.67 8.68 -7.07
CA ASP A 73 3.93 8.08 -5.94
C ASP A 73 3.88 6.56 -6.05
N GLN A 74 3.90 6.02 -7.27
CA GLN A 74 3.95 4.60 -7.60
C GLN A 74 2.92 3.79 -6.80
N THR A 75 1.67 4.26 -6.78
CA THR A 75 0.63 3.64 -5.97
C THR A 75 0.44 2.17 -6.34
N GLY A 76 0.56 1.30 -5.34
CA GLY A 76 0.49 -0.15 -5.55
C GLY A 76 1.78 -0.81 -6.01
N ASP A 77 2.94 -0.21 -5.71
CA ASP A 77 4.26 -0.84 -5.84
C ASP A 77 4.28 -2.26 -5.24
N SER A 78 3.60 -2.45 -4.10
CA SER A 78 3.26 -3.79 -3.61
C SER A 78 1.86 -3.88 -3.04
N VAL A 79 1.30 -5.08 -3.08
CA VAL A 79 -0.03 -5.39 -2.53
C VAL A 79 0.06 -6.71 -1.79
N ALA A 80 -0.56 -6.79 -0.61
CA ALA A 80 -0.65 -8.01 0.18
C ALA A 80 -2.10 -8.35 0.49
N GLU A 81 -2.54 -9.56 0.13
CA GLU A 81 -3.79 -10.13 0.62
C GLU A 81 -3.65 -10.52 2.11
N LEU A 82 -4.72 -10.28 2.87
CA LEU A 82 -4.85 -10.64 4.28
C LEU A 82 -5.61 -11.96 4.42
N SER A 83 -5.46 -12.64 5.56
CA SER A 83 -6.09 -13.95 5.78
C SER A 83 -7.62 -13.92 5.82
N ASN A 84 -8.22 -12.74 5.98
CA ASN A 84 -9.67 -12.51 5.92
C ASN A 84 -10.17 -12.12 4.52
N GLY A 85 -9.31 -12.18 3.49
CA GLY A 85 -9.66 -11.86 2.10
C GLY A 85 -9.75 -10.35 1.81
N HIS A 86 -9.34 -9.49 2.73
CA HIS A 86 -9.07 -8.09 2.47
C HIS A 86 -7.63 -7.89 2.01
N TYR A 87 -7.21 -6.66 1.71
CA TYR A 87 -5.86 -6.42 1.22
C TYR A 87 -5.31 -5.07 1.67
N VAL A 88 -3.99 -4.93 1.58
CA VAL A 88 -3.26 -3.68 1.86
C VAL A 88 -2.45 -3.33 0.63
N VAL A 89 -2.62 -2.09 0.16
CA VAL A 89 -1.84 -1.48 -0.91
C VAL A 89 -0.72 -0.67 -0.28
N CYS A 90 0.51 -0.89 -0.73
CA CYS A 90 1.67 -0.19 -0.24
C CYS A 90 2.30 0.65 -1.34
N SER A 91 2.52 1.93 -1.00
CA SER A 91 3.00 2.97 -1.89
C SER A 91 4.13 3.72 -1.19
N PRO A 92 5.31 3.11 -1.01
CA PRO A 92 6.41 3.71 -0.25
C PRO A 92 6.95 5.00 -0.90
N GLY A 93 6.72 5.22 -2.20
CA GLY A 93 7.03 6.45 -2.92
C GLY A 93 6.06 7.61 -2.66
N TRP A 94 4.88 7.34 -2.08
CA TRP A 94 3.80 8.32 -1.96
C TRP A 94 4.21 9.58 -1.18
N ASN A 95 3.89 10.76 -1.73
CA ASN A 95 4.17 12.03 -1.08
C ASN A 95 3.02 12.50 -0.19
N ASN A 96 3.34 12.87 1.05
CA ASN A 96 2.37 13.46 1.98
C ASN A 96 2.42 14.99 1.91
N GLY A 97 1.79 15.56 0.88
CA GLY A 97 1.91 16.99 0.59
C GLY A 97 3.34 17.35 0.19
N ALA A 98 4.02 18.21 0.97
CA ALA A 98 5.41 18.59 0.72
C ALA A 98 6.45 17.55 1.19
N LEU A 99 6.02 16.50 1.89
CA LEU A 99 6.90 15.46 2.41
C LEU A 99 7.11 14.38 1.34
N ALA A 100 8.22 14.50 0.60
CA ALA A 100 8.56 13.56 -0.46
C ALA A 100 8.81 12.15 0.09
N ASN A 101 8.30 11.11 -0.58
CA ASN A 101 8.47 9.71 -0.19
C ASN A 101 8.14 9.42 1.28
N ALA A 102 7.07 10.04 1.80
CA ALA A 102 6.59 9.74 3.15
C ALA A 102 6.06 8.29 3.23
N GLY A 103 5.54 7.79 2.11
CA GLY A 103 4.96 6.48 1.94
C GLY A 103 3.58 6.34 2.55
N ALA A 104 2.84 5.34 2.09
CA ALA A 104 1.49 5.04 2.54
C ALA A 104 1.21 3.53 2.54
N ALA A 105 0.47 3.08 3.56
CA ALA A 105 -0.21 1.79 3.58
C ALA A 105 -1.72 2.03 3.60
N THR A 106 -2.42 1.65 2.54
CA THR A 106 -3.88 1.80 2.40
C THR A 106 -4.53 0.44 2.52
N TRP A 107 -5.34 0.24 3.57
CA TRP A 107 -6.17 -0.96 3.67
C TRP A 107 -7.39 -0.83 2.77
N ALA A 108 -7.84 -1.95 2.20
CA ALA A 108 -8.99 -2.00 1.34
C ALA A 108 -9.80 -3.29 1.51
N ASN A 109 -11.11 -3.17 1.34
CA ASN A 109 -12.02 -4.29 1.43
C ASN A 109 -11.92 -5.16 0.15
N GLY A 110 -11.56 -6.42 0.27
CA GLY A 110 -11.42 -7.33 -0.88
C GLY A 110 -12.72 -7.69 -1.62
N THR A 111 -13.89 -7.28 -1.14
CA THR A 111 -15.19 -7.50 -1.80
C THR A 111 -15.68 -6.28 -2.58
N SER A 112 -15.33 -5.06 -2.14
CA SER A 112 -15.77 -3.82 -2.79
C SER A 112 -14.64 -2.98 -3.36
N GLY A 113 -13.40 -3.32 -3.02
CA GLY A 113 -12.22 -2.52 -3.31
C GLY A 113 -12.19 -1.18 -2.56
N ILE A 114 -11.28 -0.32 -3.02
CA ILE A 114 -11.20 1.10 -2.68
C ILE A 114 -10.88 1.88 -3.97
N VAL A 115 -11.41 3.10 -4.09
CA VAL A 115 -11.17 4.00 -5.23
C VAL A 115 -10.88 5.41 -4.72
N GLY A 116 -10.30 6.24 -5.57
CA GLY A 116 -9.97 7.63 -5.27
C GLY A 116 -8.48 7.83 -5.03
N LEU A 117 -8.14 8.93 -4.37
CA LEU A 117 -6.76 9.28 -4.07
C LEU A 117 -6.27 8.58 -2.79
N VAL A 118 -5.01 8.19 -2.76
CA VAL A 118 -4.30 7.91 -1.51
C VAL A 118 -4.19 9.23 -0.72
N THR A 119 -4.57 9.19 0.57
CA THR A 119 -4.52 10.35 1.46
C THR A 119 -4.16 9.93 2.89
N ALA A 120 -3.76 10.89 3.73
CA ALA A 120 -3.58 10.62 5.17
C ALA A 120 -4.89 10.23 5.90
N ALA A 121 -6.06 10.46 5.30
CA ALA A 121 -7.36 10.11 5.88
C ALA A 121 -7.73 8.63 5.67
N ASN A 122 -7.18 7.98 4.64
CA ASN A 122 -7.44 6.57 4.32
C ASN A 122 -6.23 5.66 4.47
N SER A 123 -5.08 6.20 4.89
CA SER A 123 -3.80 5.47 4.92
C SER A 123 -3.01 5.72 6.19
N LEU A 124 -2.21 4.73 6.58
CA LEU A 124 -1.09 4.92 7.51
C LEU A 124 0.07 5.55 6.73
N VAL A 125 0.59 6.69 7.21
CA VAL A 125 1.56 7.51 6.45
C VAL A 125 2.77 7.93 7.28
N GLY A 126 3.86 8.29 6.60
CA GLY A 126 5.04 8.88 7.24
C GLY A 126 4.81 10.34 7.64
N PRO A 127 5.22 10.75 8.86
CA PRO A 127 5.26 12.16 9.26
C PRO A 127 6.45 12.95 8.69
N LYS A 128 7.43 12.32 8.03
CA LYS A 128 8.62 12.97 7.46
C LYS A 128 8.91 12.53 6.03
N ALA A 129 9.70 13.33 5.33
CA ALA A 129 10.22 12.98 4.02
C ALA A 129 11.19 11.80 4.14
N GLY A 130 11.09 10.83 3.21
CA GLY A 130 11.94 9.64 3.19
C GLY A 130 11.55 8.53 4.17
N ASP A 131 10.47 8.69 4.95
CA ASP A 131 9.97 7.68 5.89
C ASP A 131 9.56 6.38 5.18
N ARG A 132 9.13 6.47 3.91
CA ARG A 132 8.75 5.36 3.03
C ARG A 132 7.92 4.31 3.76
N VAL A 133 6.82 4.73 4.40
CA VAL A 133 5.93 3.81 5.11
C VAL A 133 5.45 2.69 4.19
N CYS A 134 5.48 1.46 4.71
CA CYS A 134 5.27 0.22 3.95
C CYS A 134 6.30 -0.03 2.83
N ASP A 135 7.58 0.14 3.13
CA ASP A 135 8.70 -0.22 2.23
C ASP A 135 8.98 -1.73 2.15
N GLN A 136 8.26 -2.53 2.93
CA GLN A 136 8.29 -3.98 2.89
C GLN A 136 6.86 -4.53 2.83
N PRO A 137 6.62 -5.66 2.14
CA PRO A 137 5.31 -6.27 2.07
C PRO A 137 4.70 -6.47 3.47
N PRO A 138 3.42 -6.10 3.69
CA PRO A 138 2.72 -6.34 4.94
C PRO A 138 2.72 -7.81 5.33
N VAL A 139 2.83 -8.09 6.62
CA VAL A 139 2.70 -9.46 7.15
C VAL A 139 1.25 -9.68 7.56
N ALA A 140 0.54 -10.54 6.83
CA ALA A 140 -0.80 -10.99 7.21
C ALA A 140 -0.74 -11.87 8.46
N LEU A 141 -1.64 -11.64 9.42
CA LEU A 141 -1.79 -12.42 10.64
C LEU A 141 -2.96 -13.39 10.50
N SER A 142 -2.90 -14.54 11.18
CA SER A 142 -3.93 -15.59 11.05
C SER A 142 -5.33 -15.14 11.48
N ASN A 143 -5.43 -14.12 12.32
CA ASN A 143 -6.69 -13.54 12.80
C ASN A 143 -7.28 -12.45 11.88
N GLY A 144 -6.72 -12.24 10.69
CA GLY A 144 -7.23 -11.28 9.71
C GLY A 144 -6.64 -9.87 9.84
N HIS A 145 -5.86 -9.60 10.89
CA HIS A 145 -5.10 -8.35 11.02
C HIS A 145 -3.78 -8.42 10.26
N TYR A 146 -3.01 -7.33 10.27
CA TYR A 146 -1.76 -7.25 9.53
C TYR A 146 -0.71 -6.42 10.27
N VAL A 147 0.52 -6.47 9.77
CA VAL A 147 1.63 -5.68 10.28
C VAL A 147 2.28 -4.94 9.13
N VAL A 148 2.32 -3.60 9.24
CA VAL A 148 3.05 -2.72 8.33
C VAL A 148 4.47 -2.57 8.84
N ARG A 149 5.43 -2.68 7.93
CA ARG A 149 6.85 -2.55 8.19
C ARG A 149 7.39 -1.36 7.41
N SER A 150 8.01 -0.43 8.12
CA SER A 150 8.58 0.81 7.58
C SER A 150 10.03 0.87 8.03
N THR A 151 10.90 0.12 7.36
CA THR A 151 12.25 -0.19 7.87
C THR A 151 13.20 0.99 7.81
N VAL A 152 12.89 2.01 7.02
CA VAL A 152 13.67 3.25 6.91
C VAL A 152 13.00 4.45 7.59
N TRP A 153 11.95 4.20 8.38
CA TRP A 153 11.25 5.27 9.11
C TRP A 153 12.15 6.01 10.12
N ASP A 154 12.01 7.34 10.19
CA ASP A 154 12.81 8.20 11.05
C ASP A 154 12.09 8.57 12.36
N ASN A 155 12.68 8.22 13.51
CA ASN A 155 12.18 8.68 14.82
C ASN A 155 12.69 10.11 15.14
N SER A 156 12.27 10.72 16.26
CA SER A 156 12.68 12.10 16.60
C SER A 156 14.18 12.32 16.82
N SER A 157 14.94 11.24 17.01
CA SER A 157 16.36 11.24 17.41
C SER A 157 17.29 10.43 16.50
N ALA A 158 16.76 9.63 15.58
CA ALA A 158 17.52 8.71 14.75
C ALA A 158 16.91 8.54 13.36
N SER A 159 17.78 8.54 12.35
CA SER A 159 17.41 8.24 10.97
C SER A 159 17.40 6.73 10.73
N ASN A 160 16.51 6.26 9.87
CA ASN A 160 16.29 4.85 9.56
C ASN A 160 16.19 3.99 10.83
N ALA A 161 15.52 4.50 11.86
CA ALA A 161 15.27 3.78 13.10
C ALA A 161 14.41 2.54 12.82
N GLY A 162 13.47 2.67 11.87
CA GLY A 162 12.51 1.64 11.52
C GLY A 162 11.29 1.65 12.45
N ALA A 163 10.16 1.24 11.90
CA ALA A 163 8.90 1.13 12.61
C ALA A 163 8.13 -0.12 12.18
N VAL A 164 7.47 -0.74 13.15
CA VAL A 164 6.52 -1.83 12.95
C VAL A 164 5.18 -1.43 13.56
N THR A 165 4.17 -1.32 12.71
CA THR A 165 2.83 -0.87 13.10
C THR A 165 1.84 -2.02 12.92
N TRP A 166 1.11 -2.37 13.98
CA TRP A 166 -0.02 -3.29 13.86
C TRP A 166 -1.18 -2.59 13.14
N GLY A 167 -1.82 -3.29 12.22
CA GLY A 167 -2.93 -2.79 11.42
C GLY A 167 -4.21 -3.59 11.65
N ASP A 168 -5.33 -2.88 11.83
CA ASP A 168 -6.64 -3.50 11.92
C ASP A 168 -7.14 -3.94 10.54
N GLY A 169 -7.12 -5.24 10.27
CA GLY A 169 -7.61 -5.79 9.00
C GLY A 169 -9.12 -5.73 8.77
N GLN A 170 -9.94 -5.16 9.65
CA GLN A 170 -11.39 -4.97 9.41
C GLN A 170 -11.75 -3.57 8.92
N ALA A 171 -11.05 -2.54 9.40
CA ALA A 171 -11.32 -1.14 9.08
C ALA A 171 -10.09 -0.39 8.53
N GLY A 172 -8.92 -1.01 8.58
CA GLY A 172 -7.64 -0.37 8.32
C GLY A 172 -7.09 0.39 9.52
N THR A 173 -5.87 0.87 9.37
CA THR A 173 -5.24 1.79 10.32
C THR A 173 -4.75 3.00 9.54
N VAL A 174 -5.08 4.18 10.04
CA VAL A 174 -4.84 5.47 9.35
C VAL A 174 -4.14 6.46 10.26
N GLY A 175 -3.60 7.52 9.66
CA GLY A 175 -2.85 8.56 10.36
C GLY A 175 -1.34 8.31 10.31
N SER A 176 -0.58 9.09 11.08
CA SER A 176 0.87 9.01 11.03
C SER A 176 1.45 7.86 11.87
N VAL A 177 2.56 7.29 11.40
CA VAL A 177 3.43 6.44 12.23
C VAL A 177 4.03 7.29 13.34
N THR A 178 3.91 6.81 14.59
CA THR A 178 4.43 7.47 15.79
C THR A 178 4.97 6.44 16.79
N THR A 179 5.70 6.92 17.80
CA THR A 179 6.11 6.09 18.95
C THR A 179 4.93 5.61 19.81
N GLY A 180 3.74 6.18 19.65
CA GLY A 180 2.54 5.82 20.42
C GLY A 180 1.72 4.68 19.80
N ASN A 181 1.84 4.45 18.49
CA ASN A 181 1.10 3.42 17.77
C ASN A 181 1.99 2.36 17.11
N SER A 182 3.31 2.47 17.24
CA SER A 182 4.28 1.61 16.55
C SER A 182 5.42 1.19 17.48
N PHE A 183 5.92 -0.02 17.25
CA PHE A 183 7.21 -0.44 17.81
C PHE A 183 8.32 0.14 16.93
N VAL A 184 9.12 1.04 17.49
CA VAL A 184 10.13 1.78 16.72
C VAL A 184 11.53 1.55 17.27
N GLY A 185 12.51 1.56 16.37
CA GLY A 185 13.92 1.54 16.74
C GLY A 185 14.34 2.81 17.47
N ARG A 186 15.51 2.78 18.09
CA ARG A 186 16.12 3.87 18.85
C ARG A 186 17.47 4.33 18.29
N GLY A 187 18.14 3.48 17.52
CA GLY A 187 19.44 3.75 16.90
C GLY A 187 19.34 4.21 15.46
N ASN A 188 20.38 4.93 15.01
CA ASN A 188 20.53 5.27 13.58
C ASN A 188 20.78 3.99 12.78
N ASN A 189 20.07 3.82 11.66
CA ASN A 189 20.14 2.65 10.80
C ASN A 189 19.87 1.32 11.51
N GLU A 190 19.17 1.33 12.65
CA GLU A 190 18.72 0.11 13.33
C GLU A 190 17.75 -0.68 12.44
N ARG A 191 16.93 0.04 11.66
CA ARG A 191 15.95 -0.54 10.72
C ARG A 191 15.07 -1.60 11.38
N THR A 192 14.55 -1.29 12.56
CA THR A 192 13.63 -2.15 13.28
C THR A 192 12.49 -2.59 12.37
N GLY A 193 12.17 -3.88 12.41
CA GLY A 193 11.18 -4.47 11.53
C GLY A 193 11.72 -5.05 10.23
N LEU A 194 13.03 -5.27 10.09
CA LEU A 194 13.59 -6.07 8.99
C LEU A 194 13.11 -7.53 8.99
N SER A 195 12.70 -8.07 10.14
CA SER A 195 12.08 -9.37 10.25
C SER A 195 10.87 -9.31 11.19
N VAL A 196 9.71 -9.69 10.65
CA VAL A 196 8.47 -9.86 11.40
C VAL A 196 7.93 -11.24 11.08
N THR A 197 7.71 -12.05 12.12
CA THR A 197 7.17 -13.40 11.98
C THR A 197 5.78 -13.45 12.58
N ALA A 198 4.78 -13.76 11.76
CA ALA A 198 3.44 -14.04 12.24
C ALA A 198 3.43 -15.37 13.03
N LEU A 199 2.73 -15.38 14.15
CA LEU A 199 2.50 -16.57 14.96
C LEU A 199 1.12 -17.15 14.63
N SER A 200 0.94 -18.46 14.87
CA SER A 200 -0.32 -19.16 14.60
C SER A 200 -1.49 -18.64 15.44
N ASN A 201 -1.23 -18.02 16.59
CA ASN A 201 -2.23 -17.45 17.49
C ASN A 201 -2.67 -16.03 17.12
N GLY A 202 -2.30 -15.51 15.95
CA GLY A 202 -2.68 -14.17 15.49
C GLY A 202 -1.82 -13.03 16.06
N ASN A 203 -0.77 -13.34 16.83
CA ASN A 203 0.25 -12.37 17.23
C ASN A 203 1.43 -12.39 16.26
N TYR A 204 2.44 -11.56 16.51
CA TYR A 204 3.67 -11.50 15.74
C TYR A 204 4.88 -11.25 16.63
N VAL A 205 6.05 -11.64 16.15
CA VAL A 205 7.35 -11.33 16.76
C VAL A 205 8.12 -10.42 15.82
N VAL A 206 8.67 -9.34 16.37
CA VAL A 206 9.62 -8.47 15.66
C VAL A 206 11.02 -8.88 16.09
N SER A 207 11.88 -9.18 15.12
CA SER A 207 13.31 -9.37 15.34
C SER A 207 14.05 -8.18 14.76
N SER A 208 14.77 -7.47 15.62
CA SER A 208 15.71 -6.42 15.21
C SER A 208 17.13 -6.96 15.38
N PRO A 209 18.05 -6.71 14.44
CA PRO A 209 19.47 -7.08 14.56
C PRO A 209 20.18 -6.32 15.69
#